data_AF-F8J6J1-F1
#
_entry.id   AF-F8J6J1-F1
#
_cell.length_a   1.000
_cell.length_b   1.000
_cell.length_c   1.000
_cell.angle_alpha   90.00
_cell.angle_beta   90.00
_cell.angle_gamma   90.00
#
_symmetry.space_group_name_H-M   'P 1'
#
loop_
_entity.id
_entity.type
_entity.pdbx_description
1 polymer ?
#
loop_
_entity_poly.entity_id
_entity_poly.type
_entity_poly.pdbx_seq_one_letter_code
_entity_poly.pdbx_strand_id
1 'polypeptide(L)'
;MDKSLCKLTLVCPPDAIDNIIELMLSRDPPMPGFTTWEAEGHSFGFTGTTVNERVRGRVKRHLISAVLERAEADDILEAIAQRMPIFHMLFWIEPVERFARLQPLASANEAIPNKGSKR
;
A
#
# COMPACT_ATOMS: atom_id res chain seq x y z
N MET A 1 12.93 -19.69 -0.59
CA MET A 1 12.07 -19.01 0.40
C MET A 1 10.78 -18.71 -0.32
N ASP A 2 9.64 -19.16 0.23
CA ASP A 2 8.34 -19.00 -0.44
C ASP A 2 8.05 -17.50 -0.64
N LYS A 3 7.81 -17.09 -1.88
CA LYS A 3 7.48 -15.70 -2.24
C LYS A 3 6.02 -15.45 -1.91
N SER A 4 5.71 -15.48 -0.62
CA SER A 4 4.35 -15.24 -0.14
C SER A 4 4.03 -13.75 -0.28
N LEU A 5 3.03 -13.47 -1.12
CA LEU A 5 2.49 -12.13 -1.30
C LEU A 5 1.72 -11.72 -0.05
N CYS A 6 1.83 -10.44 0.29
CA CYS A 6 1.09 -9.87 1.40
C CYS A 6 0.67 -8.42 1.10
N LYS A 7 -0.35 -7.97 1.80
CA LYS A 7 -0.79 -6.57 1.80
C LYS A 7 -0.26 -5.91 3.06
N LEU A 8 0.72 -5.02 2.92
CA LEU A 8 1.16 -4.15 4.00
C LEU A 8 0.22 -2.94 4.05
N THR A 9 -0.32 -2.66 5.23
CA THR A 9 -1.04 -1.40 5.50
C THR A 9 -0.33 -0.64 6.62
N LEU A 10 -0.02 0.63 6.34
CA LEU A 10 0.56 1.58 7.28
C LEU A 10 -0.50 2.61 7.65
N VAL A 11 -0.61 2.93 8.93
CA VAL A 11 -1.48 4.00 9.44
C VAL A 11 -0.62 5.03 10.15
N CYS A 12 -0.58 6.24 9.61
CA CYS A 12 0.29 7.30 10.10
C CYS A 12 -0.48 8.59 10.40
N PRO A 13 0.08 9.46 11.26
CA PRO A 13 -0.34 10.84 11.39
C PRO A 13 -0.23 11.61 10.05
N PRO A 14 -1.05 12.65 9.82
CA PRO A 14 -1.02 13.41 8.56
C PRO A 14 0.31 14.08 8.22
N ASP A 15 1.10 14.48 9.20
CA ASP A 15 2.41 15.10 9.02
C ASP A 15 3.51 14.10 8.62
N ALA A 16 3.25 12.79 8.72
CA ALA A 16 4.22 11.75 8.41
C ALA A 16 4.07 11.15 7.00
N ILE A 17 2.93 11.35 6.33
CA ILE A 17 2.62 10.64 5.07
C ILE A 17 3.63 10.92 3.96
N ASP A 18 3.99 12.19 3.75
CA ASP A 18 4.86 12.59 2.64
C ASP A 18 6.25 11.97 2.77
N ASN A 19 6.80 11.93 3.99
CA ASN A 19 8.08 11.29 4.27
C ASN A 19 8.03 9.78 4.00
N ILE A 20 6.94 9.10 4.36
CA ILE A 20 6.78 7.67 4.08
C ILE A 20 6.66 7.43 2.56
N ILE A 21 5.89 8.27 1.86
CA ILE A 21 5.74 8.20 0.40
C ILE A 21 7.10 8.38 -0.28
N GLU A 22 7.89 9.36 0.13
CA GLU A 22 9.24 9.59 -0.41
C GLU A 22 10.15 8.39 -0.18
N LEU A 23 10.14 7.81 1.03
CA LEU A 23 10.88 6.58 1.33
C LEU A 23 10.46 5.43 0.42
N MET A 24 9.16 5.26 0.16
CA MET A 24 8.65 4.18 -0.69
C MET A 24 8.95 4.39 -2.18
N LEU A 25 8.90 5.64 -2.66
CA LEU A 25 9.22 6.01 -4.04
C LEU A 25 10.72 5.96 -4.35
N SER A 26 11.58 6.14 -3.35
CA SER A 26 13.05 6.12 -3.50
C SER A 26 13.68 4.72 -3.45
N ARG A 27 12.87 3.66 -3.36
CA ARG A 27 13.38 2.28 -3.32
C ARG A 27 13.96 1.82 -4.65
N ASP A 28 15.01 1.02 -4.56
CA ASP A 28 15.62 0.27 -5.66
C ASP A 28 15.73 -1.21 -5.23
N PRO A 29 15.01 -2.16 -5.88
CA PRO A 29 14.14 -1.95 -7.03
C PRO A 29 12.87 -1.13 -6.69
N PRO A 30 12.26 -0.47 -7.70
CA PRO A 30 11.05 0.30 -7.51
C PRO A 30 9.89 -0.61 -7.11
N MET A 31 9.05 -0.14 -6.20
CA MET A 31 7.90 -0.91 -5.74
C MET A 31 6.84 -1.10 -6.85
N PRO A 32 6.05 -2.19 -6.82
CA PRO A 32 4.96 -2.43 -7.77
C PRO A 32 3.83 -1.39 -7.73
N GLY A 33 3.76 -0.60 -6.65
CA GLY A 33 2.81 0.48 -6.43
C GLY A 33 2.19 0.43 -5.03
N PHE A 34 1.54 1.52 -4.65
CA PHE A 34 0.78 1.64 -3.41
C PHE A 34 -0.42 2.56 -3.61
N THR A 35 -1.37 2.49 -2.70
CA THR A 35 -2.58 3.31 -2.68
C THR A 35 -2.68 4.01 -1.35
N THR A 36 -3.14 5.26 -1.34
CA THR A 36 -3.31 6.07 -0.14
C THR A 36 -4.74 6.56 0.02
N TRP A 37 -5.20 6.74 1.26
CA TRP A 37 -6.49 7.38 1.55
C TRP A 37 -6.50 8.01 2.94
N GLU A 38 -7.37 9.00 3.13
CA GLU A 38 -7.64 9.62 4.43
C GLU A 38 -8.57 8.73 5.27
N ALA A 39 -8.36 8.73 6.58
CA ALA A 39 -9.26 8.08 7.54
C ALA A 39 -9.29 8.83 8.88
N GLU A 40 -10.17 8.36 9.76
CA GLU A 40 -10.18 8.75 11.16
C GLU A 40 -10.12 7.49 12.02
N GLY A 41 -9.36 7.52 13.11
CA GLY A 41 -9.17 6.37 13.98
C GLY A 41 -9.06 6.75 15.45
N HIS A 42 -9.22 5.74 16.31
CA HIS A 42 -8.99 5.85 17.74
C HIS A 42 -7.99 4.75 18.12
N SER A 43 -6.91 5.09 18.84
CA SER A 43 -5.92 4.10 19.30
C SER A 43 -5.70 4.19 20.80
N PHE A 44 -5.26 3.07 21.38
CA PHE A 44 -4.75 3.03 22.74
C PHE A 44 -3.50 3.91 22.83
N GLY A 45 -3.49 4.90 23.72
CA GLY A 45 -2.45 5.93 23.80
C GLY A 45 -2.95 7.28 23.29
N PHE A 46 -3.98 7.81 23.96
CA PHE A 46 -4.57 9.13 23.73
C PHE A 46 -3.77 10.26 24.42
N THR A 47 -2.48 10.00 24.69
CA THR A 47 -1.53 10.94 25.28
C THR A 47 -0.86 11.71 24.16
N GLY A 48 -1.31 12.95 23.91
CA GLY A 48 -0.78 13.82 22.86
C GLY A 48 -1.83 14.39 21.90
N THR A 49 -3.09 13.93 21.99
CA THR A 49 -4.19 14.49 21.18
C THR A 49 -4.56 15.91 21.62
N THR A 50 -4.82 16.77 20.64
CA THR A 50 -5.36 18.10 20.85
C THR A 50 -6.69 18.05 21.62
N VAL A 51 -7.09 19.16 22.24
CA VAL A 51 -8.36 19.23 22.99
C VAL A 51 -9.55 18.86 22.11
N ASN A 52 -9.56 19.28 20.84
CA ASN A 52 -10.63 18.96 19.89
C ASN A 52 -10.70 17.47 19.53
N GLU A 53 -9.55 16.82 19.35
CA GLU A 53 -9.48 15.38 19.11
C GLU A 53 -9.96 14.58 20.31
N ARG A 54 -9.71 15.09 21.52
CA ARG A 54 -10.18 14.48 22.76
C ARG A 54 -11.70 14.48 22.87
N VAL A 55 -12.34 15.57 22.44
CA VAL A 55 -13.79 15.73 22.43
C VAL A 55 -14.43 14.88 21.32
N ARG A 56 -13.81 14.77 20.15
CA ARG A 56 -14.35 13.98 19.02
C ARG A 56 -14.15 12.46 19.18
N GLY A 57 -13.24 12.02 20.04
CA GLY A 57 -12.94 10.60 20.25
C GLY A 57 -12.22 9.91 19.09
N ARG A 58 -11.83 10.65 18.04
CA ARG A 58 -11.13 10.15 16.85
C ARG A 58 -10.15 11.19 16.32
N VAL A 59 -9.07 10.72 15.72
CA VAL A 59 -7.96 11.51 15.20
C VAL A 59 -7.82 11.25 13.70
N LYS A 60 -7.50 12.29 12.92
CA LYS A 60 -7.21 12.13 11.48
C LYS A 60 -5.97 11.27 11.27
N ARG A 61 -6.02 10.41 10.26
CA ARG A 61 -4.95 9.50 9.87
C ARG A 61 -4.87 9.40 8.36
N HIS A 62 -3.70 9.02 7.86
CA HIS A 62 -3.56 8.54 6.51
C HIS A 62 -3.21 7.06 6.53
N LEU A 63 -3.80 6.34 5.58
CA LEU A 63 -3.46 4.96 5.31
C LEU A 63 -2.68 4.88 4.01
N ILE A 64 -1.67 4.01 4.02
CA ILE A 64 -0.90 3.63 2.84
C ILE A 64 -0.97 2.11 2.75
N SER A 65 -1.37 1.58 1.60
CA SER A 65 -1.45 0.13 1.38
C SER A 65 -0.72 -0.27 0.12
N ALA A 66 0.06 -1.34 0.20
CA ALA A 66 0.79 -1.92 -0.91
C ALA A 66 0.67 -3.44 -0.87
N VAL A 67 0.68 -4.08 -2.05
CA VAL A 67 0.77 -5.54 -2.16
C VAL A 67 2.14 -5.89 -2.75
N LEU A 68 2.90 -6.68 -2.02
CA LEU A 68 4.32 -6.95 -2.29
C LEU A 68 4.76 -8.29 -1.67
N GLU A 69 6.00 -8.71 -1.92
CA GLU A 69 6.58 -9.87 -1.25
C GLU A 69 6.75 -9.61 0.25
N ARG A 70 6.58 -10.63 1.08
CA ARG A 70 6.75 -10.49 2.54
C ARG A 70 8.09 -9.87 2.94
N ALA A 71 9.18 -10.29 2.31
CA ALA A 71 10.51 -9.75 2.61
C ALA A 71 10.58 -8.24 2.35
N GLU A 72 10.01 -7.77 1.25
CA GLU A 72 9.96 -6.34 0.93
C GLU A 72 9.14 -5.55 1.95
N ALA A 73 8.10 -6.16 2.55
CA ALA A 73 7.27 -5.50 3.56
C ALA A 73 8.03 -5.32 4.86
N ASP A 74 8.77 -6.37 5.25
CA ASP A 74 9.62 -6.35 6.43
C ASP A 74 10.77 -5.32 6.25
N ASP A 75 11.38 -5.24 5.05
CA ASP A 75 12.39 -4.23 4.70
C ASP A 75 11.86 -2.79 4.78
N ILE A 76 10.61 -2.55 4.34
CA ILE A 76 9.98 -1.22 4.43
C ILE A 76 9.78 -0.83 5.90
N LEU A 77 9.27 -1.76 6.71
CA LEU A 77 9.05 -1.52 8.14
C LEU A 77 10.36 -1.24 8.87
N GLU A 78 11.42 -1.98 8.56
CA GLU A 78 12.76 -1.74 9.11
C GLU A 78 13.30 -0.36 8.69
N ALA A 79 13.20 0.00 7.41
CA ALA A 79 13.66 1.29 6.91
C ALA A 79 12.92 2.47 7.58
N ILE A 80 11.60 2.35 7.77
CA ILE A 80 10.80 3.35 8.49
C ILE A 80 11.26 3.45 9.94
N ALA A 81 11.38 2.32 10.65
CA ALA A 81 11.79 2.29 12.05
C ALA A 81 13.17 2.90 12.29
N GLN A 82 14.11 2.72 11.36
CA GLN A 82 15.47 3.24 11.46
C GLN A 82 15.58 4.73 11.09
N ARG A 83 14.88 5.17 10.05
CA ARG A 83 15.08 6.51 9.46
C ARG A 83 14.10 7.55 9.97
N MET A 84 12.93 7.12 10.43
CA MET A 84 11.81 7.99 10.79
C MET A 84 10.96 7.33 11.87
N PRO A 85 11.38 7.38 13.15
CA PRO A 85 10.55 6.92 14.25
C PRO A 85 9.31 7.81 14.36
N ILE A 86 8.20 7.37 13.77
CA ILE A 86 6.93 8.08 13.76
C ILE A 86 6.10 7.62 14.95
N PHE A 87 5.88 8.53 15.90
CA PHE A 87 5.03 8.26 17.05
C PHE A 87 3.60 7.93 16.61
N HIS A 88 2.99 6.94 17.27
CA HIS A 88 1.63 6.48 17.02
C HIS A 88 1.37 5.89 15.61
N MET A 89 2.42 5.54 14.87
CA MET A 89 2.28 4.76 13.65
C MET A 89 1.87 3.32 13.98
N LEU A 90 0.91 2.80 13.24
CA LEU A 90 0.49 1.39 13.31
C LEU A 90 0.72 0.75 11.95
N PHE A 91 0.93 -0.55 11.94
CA PHE A 91 0.93 -1.33 10.73
C PHE A 91 0.26 -2.69 10.96
N TRP A 92 -0.19 -3.31 9.89
CA TRP A 92 -0.55 -4.71 9.87
C TRP A 92 -0.26 -5.29 8.50
N ILE A 93 -0.20 -6.62 8.45
CA ILE A 93 0.01 -7.36 7.22
C ILE A 93 -1.05 -8.44 7.09
N GLU A 94 -1.71 -8.48 5.94
CA GLU A 94 -2.71 -9.48 5.58
C GLU A 94 -2.16 -10.39 4.47
N PRO A 95 -2.46 -11.70 4.48
CA PRO A 95 -2.07 -12.61 3.39
C PRO A 95 -2.80 -12.24 2.09
N VAL A 96 -2.11 -12.37 0.96
CA VAL A 96 -2.70 -12.13 -0.37
C VAL A 96 -2.58 -13.39 -1.22
N GLU A 97 -3.73 -13.93 -1.61
CA GLU A 97 -3.81 -15.12 -2.47
C GLU A 97 -3.28 -14.83 -3.89
N ARG A 98 -3.65 -13.67 -4.45
CA ARG A 98 -3.28 -13.29 -5.82
C ARG A 98 -3.27 -11.79 -6.01
N PHE A 99 -2.25 -11.30 -6.72
CA PHE A 99 -2.12 -9.91 -7.12
C PHE A 99 -1.62 -9.81 -8.56
N ALA A 100 -2.31 -9.03 -9.38
CA ALA A 100 -1.92 -8.78 -10.76
C ALA A 100 -2.63 -7.53 -11.28
N ARG A 101 -2.07 -6.92 -12.33
CA ARG A 101 -2.79 -5.94 -13.13
C ARG A 101 -3.90 -6.64 -13.90
N LEU A 102 -5.14 -6.17 -13.75
CA LEU A 102 -6.23 -6.63 -14.60
C LEU A 102 -6.01 -6.08 -16.02
N GLN A 103 -5.82 -6.99 -16.98
CA GLN A 103 -5.71 -6.64 -18.40
C GLN A 103 -7.06 -6.91 -19.08
N PRO A 104 -7.45 -6.09 -20.08
CA PRO A 104 -8.60 -6.40 -20.91
C PRO A 104 -8.42 -7.77 -21.57
N LEU A 105 -9.49 -8.56 -21.63
CA LEU A 105 -9.50 -9.75 -22.47
C LEU A 105 -9.36 -9.30 -23.92
N ALA A 106 -8.35 -9.79 -24.64
CA ALA A 106 -8.23 -9.55 -26.06
C ALA A 106 -9.53 -10.02 -26.74
N SER A 107 -10.18 -9.12 -27.49
CA SER A 107 -11.41 -9.44 -28.22
C SER A 107 -11.15 -10.61 -29.15
N ALA A 108 -11.94 -11.68 -29.02
CA ALA A 108 -11.81 -12.94 -29.76
C ALA A 108 -12.21 -12.85 -31.25
N ASN A 109 -11.87 -11.77 -31.95
CA ASN A 109 -12.36 -11.50 -33.31
C ASN A 109 -11.28 -11.25 -34.38
N GLU A 110 -10.02 -11.60 -34.11
CA GLU A 110 -8.97 -11.58 -35.12
C GLU A 110 -8.42 -13.00 -35.39
N ALA A 111 -9.18 -13.80 -36.15
CA ALA A 111 -8.62 -14.81 -37.07
C ALA A 111 -9.74 -15.58 -37.80
N ILE A 112 -10.24 -15.03 -38.92
CA ILE A 112 -10.54 -15.88 -40.08
C ILE A 112 -9.71 -15.34 -41.24
N PRO A 113 -8.56 -15.95 -41.59
CA PRO A 113 -7.89 -15.61 -42.82
C PRO A 113 -8.78 -16.05 -43.99
N ASN A 114 -9.27 -15.07 -44.74
CA ASN A 114 -9.95 -15.26 -46.01
C ASN A 114 -8.96 -15.90 -47.00
N LYS A 115 -8.94 -17.24 -47.09
CA LYS A 115 -8.27 -17.93 -48.20
C LYS A 115 -9.05 -17.62 -49.46
N GLY A 116 -8.51 -16.66 -50.21
CA GLY A 116 -9.04 -16.23 -51.49
C GLY A 116 -9.33 -17.40 -52.41
N SER A 117 -10.56 -17.43 -52.91
CA SER A 117 -10.97 -18.21 -54.06
C SER A 117 -10.18 -17.70 -55.28
N LYS A 118 -9.16 -18.47 -55.70
CA LYS A 118 -8.60 -18.35 -57.04
C LYS A 118 -9.45 -19.22 -57.97
N ARG A 119 -9.96 -18.55 -59.00
CA ARG A 119 -10.60 -19.09 -60.20
C ARG A 119 -9.72 -20.11 -60.90
#